data_AF-A0A261FAW4-F1
#
_entry.id   AF-A0A261FAW4-F1
#
_cell.length_a   1.000
_cell.length_b   1.000
_cell.length_c   1.000
_cell.angle_alpha   90.00
_cell.angle_beta   90.00
_cell.angle_gamma   90.00
#
_symmetry.space_group_name_H-M   'P 1'
#
loop_
_entity.id
_entity.type
_entity.pdbx_description
1 polymer ?
#
loop_
_entity_poly.entity_id
_entity_poly.type
_entity_poly.pdbx_seq_one_letter_code
_entity_poly.pdbx_strand_id
1 'polypeptide(L)'
;MENDDKRILAKLPHPGTRISISIPAGRVNGRPQFSHYVGHVQAWEKRSDGWYLLLLRDAPVDGSRPEQYLEINMTQILRLKPVPERPDFSARAGLSHDARAIQQPKQQ
;
A
#
# COMPACT_ATOMS: atom_id res chain seq x y z
N MET A 1 -23.70 -14.21 -11.59
CA MET A 1 -22.59 -13.28 -11.84
C MET A 1 -22.26 -12.42 -10.62
N GLU A 2 -23.24 -11.80 -9.93
CA GLU A 2 -22.95 -10.91 -8.79
C GLU A 2 -22.24 -11.60 -7.60
N ASN A 3 -22.50 -12.89 -7.37
CA ASN A 3 -21.85 -13.65 -6.29
C ASN A 3 -20.35 -13.91 -6.54
N ASP A 4 -19.92 -14.01 -7.79
CA ASP A 4 -18.52 -14.27 -8.10
C ASP A 4 -17.68 -13.00 -7.95
N ASP A 5 -18.24 -11.85 -8.33
CA ASP A 5 -17.62 -10.54 -8.08
C ASP A 5 -17.41 -10.30 -6.58
N LYS A 6 -18.43 -10.56 -5.75
CA LYS A 6 -18.33 -10.42 -4.28
C LYS A 6 -17.23 -11.31 -3.70
N ARG A 7 -17.08 -12.53 -4.21
CA ARG A 7 -16.02 -13.47 -3.80
C ARG A 7 -14.63 -13.02 -4.22
N ILE A 8 -14.50 -12.41 -5.40
CA ILE A 8 -13.24 -11.86 -5.87
C ILE A 8 -12.85 -10.65 -5.01
N LEU A 9 -13.77 -9.70 -4.82
CA LEU A 9 -13.54 -8.50 -4.02
C LEU A 9 -13.12 -8.80 -2.59
N ALA A 10 -13.73 -9.81 -1.95
CA ALA A 10 -13.38 -10.22 -0.58
C ALA A 10 -11.91 -10.67 -0.42
N LYS A 11 -11.23 -11.02 -1.52
CA LYS A 11 -9.82 -11.42 -1.53
C LYS A 11 -8.88 -10.30 -1.93
N LEU A 12 -9.40 -9.19 -2.45
CA LEU A 12 -8.58 -8.06 -2.86
C LEU A 12 -8.21 -7.21 -1.64
N PRO A 13 -7.05 -6.55 -1.67
CA PRO A 13 -6.70 -5.61 -0.61
C PRO A 13 -7.71 -4.47 -0.54
N HIS A 14 -8.12 -4.15 0.69
CA HIS A 14 -9.10 -3.09 0.96
C HIS A 14 -8.45 -1.70 0.83
N PRO A 15 -9.24 -0.62 0.62
CA PRO A 15 -8.77 0.75 0.69
C PRO A 15 -7.92 1.03 1.95
N GLY A 16 -6.86 1.81 1.79
CA GLY A 16 -5.85 2.06 2.82
C GLY A 16 -4.78 0.97 2.96
N THR A 17 -4.99 -0.23 2.41
CA THR A 17 -3.95 -1.27 2.46
C THR A 17 -2.74 -0.84 1.63
N ARG A 18 -1.55 -0.84 2.24
CA ARG A 18 -0.30 -0.65 1.50
C ARG A 18 0.07 -1.93 0.76
N ILE A 19 0.32 -1.82 -0.54
CA ILE A 19 0.60 -2.95 -1.42
C ILE A 19 1.82 -2.68 -2.31
N SER A 20 2.46 -3.77 -2.73
CA SER A 20 3.44 -3.78 -3.81
C SER A 20 2.84 -4.51 -5.01
N ILE A 21 2.99 -3.90 -6.19
CA ILE A 21 2.48 -4.45 -7.44
C ILE A 21 3.55 -4.47 -8.51
N SER A 22 3.45 -5.42 -9.43
CA SER A 22 4.29 -5.53 -10.62
C SER A 22 3.42 -5.61 -11.88
N ILE A 23 3.74 -4.79 -12.88
CA ILE A 23 3.06 -4.78 -14.18
C ILE A 23 4.08 -4.86 -15.34
N PRO A 24 3.68 -5.32 -16.54
CA PRO A 24 4.53 -5.22 -17.72
C PRO A 24 4.88 -3.77 -18.07
N ALA A 25 6.12 -3.53 -18.50
CA ALA A 25 6.64 -2.21 -18.89
C ALA A 25 7.30 -2.22 -20.28
N GLY A 26 6.88 -3.13 -21.15
CA GLY A 26 7.44 -3.31 -22.48
C GLY A 26 8.65 -4.25 -22.50
N ARG A 27 9.56 -4.03 -23.45
CA ARG A 27 10.72 -4.90 -23.70
C ARG A 27 11.94 -4.07 -24.05
N VAL A 28 13.12 -4.51 -23.59
CA VAL A 28 14.42 -3.91 -23.95
C VAL A 28 15.35 -5.03 -24.37
N ASN A 29 15.97 -4.90 -25.56
CA ASN A 29 16.86 -5.91 -26.15
C ASN A 29 16.29 -7.34 -26.10
N GLY A 30 15.01 -7.47 -26.45
CA GLY A 30 14.30 -8.75 -26.45
C GLY A 30 13.94 -9.30 -25.07
N ARG A 31 14.25 -8.62 -23.96
CA ARG A 31 13.89 -9.04 -22.60
C ARG A 31 12.65 -8.29 -22.08
N PRO A 32 11.66 -8.98 -21.48
CA PRO A 32 10.53 -8.32 -20.85
C PRO A 32 10.98 -7.43 -19.69
N GLN A 33 10.42 -6.22 -19.64
CA GLN A 33 10.60 -5.29 -18.54
C GLN A 33 9.34 -5.21 -17.70
N PHE A 34 9.52 -4.86 -16.42
CA PHE A 34 8.43 -4.76 -15.46
C PHE A 34 8.56 -3.46 -14.68
N SER A 35 7.43 -2.80 -14.46
CA SER A 35 7.32 -1.66 -13.55
C SER A 35 6.83 -2.16 -12.20
N HIS A 36 7.45 -1.65 -11.14
CA HIS A 36 7.10 -1.97 -9.77
C HIS A 36 6.59 -0.71 -9.07
N TYR A 37 5.44 -0.83 -8.42
CA TYR A 37 4.86 0.25 -7.64
C TYR A 37 4.61 -0.22 -6.22
N VAL A 38 4.78 0.71 -5.28
CA VAL A 38 4.40 0.56 -3.88
C VAL A 38 3.52 1.76 -3.55
N GLY A 39 2.41 1.50 -2.89
CA GLY A 39 1.42 2.53 -2.61
C GLY A 39 0.23 2.02 -1.82
N HIS A 40 -0.74 2.91 -1.60
CA HIS A 40 -1.94 2.63 -0.85
C HIS A 40 -3.12 2.45 -1.80
N VAL A 41 -3.87 1.35 -1.63
CA VAL A 41 -5.12 1.14 -2.36
C VAL A 41 -6.10 2.25 -2.02
N GLN A 42 -6.62 2.91 -3.04
CA GLN A 42 -7.69 3.90 -2.90
C GLN A 42 -9.05 3.22 -3.08
N ALA A 43 -9.19 2.44 -4.15
CA ALA A 43 -10.40 1.69 -4.44
C ALA A 43 -10.14 0.56 -5.45
N TRP A 44 -11.10 -0.36 -5.54
CA TRP A 44 -11.29 -1.23 -6.69
C TRP A 44 -12.59 -0.86 -7.39
N GLU A 45 -12.51 -0.52 -8.67
CA GLU A 45 -13.66 -0.10 -9.46
C GLU A 45 -14.00 -1.14 -10.53
N LYS A 46 -15.28 -1.48 -10.66
CA LYS A 46 -15.75 -2.31 -11.77
C LYS A 46 -16.12 -1.41 -12.94
N ARG A 47 -15.54 -1.68 -14.09
CA ARG A 47 -15.85 -1.04 -15.38
C ARG A 47 -16.38 -2.09 -16.35
N SER A 48 -16.83 -1.65 -17.53
CA SER A 48 -17.39 -2.54 -18.55
C SER A 48 -16.41 -3.60 -19.05
N ASP A 49 -15.11 -3.32 -18.98
CA ASP A 49 -14.00 -4.13 -19.48
C ASP A 49 -13.16 -4.80 -18.38
N GLY A 50 -13.52 -4.64 -17.11
CA GLY A 50 -12.88 -5.35 -16.00
C GLY A 50 -12.81 -4.57 -14.70
N TRP A 51 -12.00 -5.09 -13.78
CA TRP A 51 -11.72 -4.46 -12.49
C TRP A 51 -10.46 -3.58 -12.59
N TYR A 52 -10.51 -2.43 -11.96
CA TYR A 52 -9.44 -1.44 -11.94
C TYR A 52 -9.01 -1.15 -10.51
N LEU A 53 -7.71 -1.20 -10.28
CA LEU A 53 -7.09 -0.75 -9.04
C LEU A 53 -6.78 0.75 -9.15
N LEU A 54 -7.34 1.54 -8.25
CA LEU A 54 -6.88 2.89 -7.98
C LEU A 54 -5.83 2.85 -6.87
N LEU A 55 -4.61 3.28 -7.17
CA LEU A 55 -3.46 3.22 -6.28
C LEU A 55 -2.86 4.62 -6.12
N LEU A 56 -2.69 5.08 -4.88
CA LEU A 56 -1.82 6.22 -4.61
C LEU A 56 -0.39 5.68 -4.40
N ARG A 57 0.48 5.85 -5.41
CA ARG A 57 1.87 5.42 -5.36
C ARG A 57 2.65 6.31 -4.40
N ASP A 58 3.39 5.68 -3.49
CA ASP A 58 4.28 6.38 -2.57
C ASP A 58 5.38 7.13 -3.34
N ALA A 59 5.73 8.33 -2.84
CA ALA A 59 6.97 8.98 -3.23
C ALA A 59 8.17 8.12 -2.76
N PRO A 60 9.21 7.92 -3.60
CA PRO A 60 10.41 7.24 -3.15
C PRO A 60 11.12 8.09 -2.08
N VAL A 61 11.91 7.43 -1.23
CA VAL A 61 12.63 8.08 -0.12
C VAL A 61 13.61 9.14 -0.62
N ASP A 62 14.17 8.96 -1.81
CA ASP A 62 15.10 9.92 -2.43
C ASP A 62 14.41 11.14 -3.03
N GLY A 63 13.08 11.21 -3.02
CA GLY A 63 12.32 12.32 -3.59
C GLY A 63 12.41 12.44 -5.12
N SER A 64 12.95 11.44 -5.83
CA SER A 64 13.15 11.47 -7.29
C SER A 64 11.88 11.69 -8.10
N ARG A 65 10.72 11.45 -7.50
CA ARG A 65 9.40 11.66 -8.09
C ARG A 65 8.35 11.87 -6.99
N PRO A 66 7.34 12.74 -7.22
CA PRO A 66 6.25 12.93 -6.26
C PRO A 66 5.39 11.67 -6.12
N GLU A 67 4.49 11.67 -5.14
CA GLU A 67 3.39 10.71 -5.11
C GLU A 67 2.51 10.83 -6.36
N GLN A 68 1.84 9.74 -6.75
CA GLN A 68 1.08 9.72 -8.00
C GLN A 68 -0.11 8.77 -7.91
N TYR A 69 -1.28 9.24 -8.35
CA TYR A 69 -2.43 8.37 -8.60
C TYR A 69 -2.20 7.55 -9.86
N LEU A 70 -2.36 6.23 -9.72
CA LEU A 70 -2.29 5.27 -10.79
C LEU A 70 -3.62 4.52 -10.88
N GLU A 71 -4.03 4.28 -12.12
CA GLU A 71 -5.16 3.43 -12.45
C GLU A 71 -4.64 2.24 -13.25
N ILE A 72 -4.94 1.03 -12.77
CA ILE A 72 -4.33 -0.20 -13.30
C ILE A 72 -5.40 -1.26 -13.48
N ASN A 73 -5.54 -1.76 -14.72
CA ASN A 73 -6.47 -2.86 -14.99
C ASN A 73 -5.95 -4.14 -14.32
N MET A 74 -6.84 -4.88 -13.64
CA MET A 74 -6.52 -6.10 -12.91
C MET A 74 -5.81 -7.15 -13.79
N THR A 75 -6.15 -7.22 -15.08
CA THR A 75 -5.54 -8.15 -16.04
C THR A 75 -4.06 -7.85 -16.34
N GLN A 76 -3.60 -6.63 -16.05
CA GLN A 76 -2.20 -6.23 -16.20
C GLN A 76 -1.35 -6.52 -14.95
N ILE A 77 -2.00 -6.85 -13.82
CA ILE A 77 -1.31 -7.10 -12.55
C ILE A 77 -0.72 -8.51 -12.57
N LEU A 78 0.61 -8.59 -12.60
CA LEU A 78 1.31 -9.88 -12.59
C LEU A 78 1.52 -10.42 -11.18
N ARG A 79 1.79 -9.51 -10.25
CA ARG A 79 1.96 -9.81 -8.83
C ARG A 79 1.36 -8.70 -8.01
N LEU A 80 0.63 -9.08 -6.98
CA LEU A 80 0.11 -8.20 -5.96
C LEU A 80 0.46 -8.80 -4.60
N LYS A 81 1.06 -8.01 -3.72
CA LYS A 81 1.38 -8.43 -2.35
C LYS A 81 1.02 -7.32 -1.37
N PRO A 82 0.30 -7.63 -0.27
CA PRO A 82 0.20 -6.69 0.83
C PRO A 82 1.60 -6.44 1.41
N VAL A 83 1.90 -5.18 1.70
CA VAL A 83 3.10 -4.76 2.41
C VAL A 83 2.67 -4.53 3.86
N PRO A 84 3.06 -5.39 4.80
CA PRO A 84 2.72 -5.19 6.21
C PRO A 84 3.22 -3.84 6.69
N GLU A 85 2.39 -3.12 7.45
CA GLU A 85 2.86 -2.00 8.23
C GLU A 85 3.94 -2.49 9.19
N ARG A 86 5.04 -1.74 9.30
CA ARG A 86 6.14 -2.13 10.17
C ARG A 86 5.57 -2.17 11.60
N PRO A 87 5.62 -3.31 12.31
CA PRO A 87 5.18 -3.33 13.69
C PRO A 87 6.02 -2.32 14.46
N ASP A 88 5.36 -1.47 15.24
CA ASP A 88 6.03 -0.52 16.11
C ASP A 88 6.96 -1.30 17.05
N PHE A 89 8.28 -1.16 16.83
CA PHE A 89 9.27 -1.77 17.70
C PHE A 89 9.19 -1.21 19.13
N SER A 90 8.59 -0.04 19.33
CA SER A 90 8.30 0.53 20.65
C SER A 90 7.31 -0.32 21.45
N ALA A 91 6.33 -0.96 20.81
CA ALA A 91 5.38 -1.84 21.49
C ALA A 91 6.03 -3.15 21.98
N ARG A 92 7.13 -3.58 21.36
CA ARG A 92 7.90 -4.77 21.79
C ARG A 92 8.99 -4.48 22.81
N ALA A 93 9.47 -3.24 22.91
CA ALA A 93 10.59 -2.88 23.77
C ALA A 93 10.19 -2.54 25.21
N GLY A 94 8.89 -2.48 25.56
CA GLY A 94 8.44 -2.13 26.91
C GLY A 94 8.84 -0.71 27.37
N LEU A 95 9.32 0.13 26.46
CA LEU A 95 9.75 1.50 26.75
C LEU A 95 8.56 2.45 26.62
N SER A 96 7.60 2.33 27.55
CA SER A 96 6.65 3.40 27.81
C SER A 96 7.41 4.59 28.38
N HIS A 97 7.46 5.69 27.64
CA HIS A 97 7.87 6.98 28.18
C HIS A 97 6.76 7.51 29.08
N ASP A 98 6.65 6.98 30.31
CA ASP A 98 5.93 7.64 31.39
C ASP A 98 6.77 8.82 31.89
N ALA A 99 6.76 9.90 31.12
CA ALA A 99 7.27 11.20 31.54
C ALA A 99 6.24 11.91 32.43
N ARG A 100 6.01 11.39 33.65
CA ARG A 100 5.30 12.11 34.74
C ARG A 100 5.87 11.77 36.10
N ALA A 101 7.06 12.31 36.40
CA ALA A 101 7.51 12.48 37.78
C ALA A 101 8.63 13.52 37.87
N ILE A 102 8.30 14.81 37.91
CA ILE A 102 9.17 15.82 38.52
C ILE A 102 8.33 16.74 39.41
N GLN A 103 8.64 16.65 40.71
CA GLN A 103 8.38 17.51 41.88
C GLN A 103 7.20 18.50 41.89
N GLN A 104 6.29 18.28 42.85
CA GLN A 104 5.64 19.39 43.59
C GLN A 104 6.62 19.88 44.67
N PRO A 105 6.92 21.19 44.78
CA PRO A 105 7.66 21.70 45.94
C PRO A 105 6.71 21.83 47.15
N LYS A 106 7.23 21.36 48.30
CA LYS A 106 6.60 21.46 49.63
C LYS A 106 6.32 22.91 50.00
N GLN A 107 5.13 23.14 50.55
CA GLN A 107 4.73 24.39 51.19
C GLN A 107 5.54 24.62 52.47
N GLN A 108 5.90 25.88 52.72
CA GLN A 108 6.21 26.44 54.02
C GLN A 108 5.42 27.74 54.17
#